data_AF-A0A953KLT1-F1
#
_entry.id   AF-A0A953KLT1-F1
#
_cell.length_a   1.000
_cell.length_b   1.000
_cell.length_c   1.000
_cell.angle_alpha   90.00
_cell.angle_beta   90.00
_cell.angle_gamma   90.00
#
_symmetry.space_group_name_H-M   'P 1'
#
loop_
_entity.id
_entity.type
_entity.pdbx_description
1 polymer ?
#
loop_
_entity_poly.entity_id
_entity_poly.type
_entity_poly.pdbx_seq_one_letter_code
_entity_poly.pdbx_strand_id
1 'polypeptide(L)'
;MKNYLSLYIRNVVLITAFFSFLTGFITAQGTIYHIKAIHPDGRMLPVKALDKDGKIYDVKAIMDQGNKHVIDVKAIINDKHIPVKMLVSKDKYIPVKAILEDGSILAIKAIDEKGGHLDVKGIRGAGKVMDLKAIDAKGHQFGIKAITPEGQFYDVKGLKMMDKAREMMIGKTEVFAHIKAIPQNIISNKDSIWHIKCIHPSGVMMDVKAIDKDGKLQPVKALAGHERLYMMDVKAKIGGKWLPVKVLSSNDQYSPVKAIGMDGTIYDIKAITAKGDKLDVKAVMQHGNIFDIKAIDAEGKFMGIKAVSPGGLIHDVKGMKMLESKTEGKINNVDIMAHIKALPVVLD
;
A
#
# COMPACT_ATOMS: atom_id res chain seq x y z
N MET A 1 21.87 48.52 -65.68
CA MET A 1 21.60 47.09 -65.40
C MET A 1 22.90 46.32 -65.55
N LYS A 2 23.29 45.56 -64.50
CA LYS A 2 24.45 44.64 -64.39
C LYS A 2 25.83 45.32 -64.35
N ASN A 3 26.82 44.94 -63.54
CA ASN A 3 26.97 44.02 -62.42
C ASN A 3 28.25 44.49 -61.68
N TYR A 4 28.16 44.78 -60.39
CA TYR A 4 29.31 44.81 -59.50
C TYR A 4 29.04 43.76 -58.43
N LEU A 5 29.85 42.70 -58.36
CA LEU A 5 30.48 42.31 -57.09
C LEU A 5 31.51 41.20 -57.30
N SER A 6 32.64 41.42 -56.64
CA SER A 6 33.89 40.68 -56.62
C SER A 6 33.79 39.36 -55.88
N LEU A 7 34.59 38.40 -56.35
CA LEU A 7 35.20 37.30 -55.59
C LEU A 7 35.74 37.80 -54.23
N TYR A 8 35.45 37.07 -53.14
CA TYR A 8 36.48 36.73 -52.15
C TYR A 8 36.04 35.54 -51.30
N ILE A 9 36.93 34.55 -51.23
CA ILE A 9 36.83 33.26 -50.53
C ILE A 9 37.04 33.48 -49.03
N ARG A 10 36.23 32.85 -48.17
CA ARG A 10 36.66 32.45 -46.81
C ARG A 10 35.86 31.26 -46.29
N ASN A 11 36.61 30.18 -46.06
CA ASN A 11 36.32 28.94 -45.34
C ASN A 11 35.08 28.94 -44.42
N VAL A 12 34.11 28.10 -44.74
CA VAL A 12 33.14 27.58 -43.76
C VAL A 12 33.30 26.07 -43.72
N VAL A 13 33.76 25.58 -42.58
CA VAL A 13 33.73 24.17 -42.21
C VAL A 13 32.26 23.75 -42.15
N LEU A 14 31.83 22.90 -43.08
CA LEU A 14 30.53 22.22 -42.98
C LEU A 14 30.64 21.15 -41.88
N ILE A 15 30.19 21.48 -40.68
CA ILE A 15 29.84 20.48 -39.68
C ILE A 15 28.46 19.95 -40.07
N THR A 16 28.43 18.79 -40.70
CA THR A 16 27.23 17.99 -40.91
C THR A 16 26.75 17.45 -39.57
N ALA A 17 25.95 18.24 -38.86
CA ALA A 17 25.19 17.77 -37.70
C ALA A 17 24.03 16.89 -38.20
N PHE A 18 24.26 15.58 -38.20
CA PHE A 18 23.22 14.57 -38.37
C PHE A 18 22.35 14.57 -37.11
N PHE A 19 21.33 15.44 -37.07
CA PHE A 19 20.32 15.43 -36.01
C PHE A 19 19.39 14.24 -36.25
N SER A 20 19.81 13.05 -35.81
CA SER A 20 18.90 11.93 -35.66
C SER A 20 17.92 12.28 -34.54
N PHE A 21 16.70 12.66 -34.94
CA PHE A 21 15.53 12.76 -34.07
C PHE A 21 15.21 11.34 -33.57
N LEU A 22 15.90 10.90 -32.52
CA LEU A 22 15.53 9.72 -31.76
C LEU A 22 14.37 10.16 -30.86
N THR A 23 13.14 10.11 -31.38
CA THR A 23 11.95 10.13 -30.53
C THR A 23 11.97 8.85 -29.70
N GLY A 24 12.59 8.94 -28.53
CA GLY A 24 12.42 7.94 -27.50
C GLY A 24 10.94 7.88 -27.17
N PHE A 25 10.27 6.81 -27.59
CA PHE A 25 9.02 6.38 -27.00
C PHE A 25 9.33 6.06 -25.54
N ILE A 26 9.13 7.04 -24.66
CA ILE A 26 8.93 6.77 -23.24
C ILE A 26 7.62 5.99 -23.20
N THR A 27 7.71 4.66 -23.22
CA THR A 27 6.59 3.85 -22.76
C THR A 27 6.39 4.24 -21.31
N ALA A 28 5.30 4.94 -21.01
CA ALA A 28 4.92 5.21 -19.64
C ALA A 28 4.71 3.84 -18.97
N GLN A 29 5.74 3.35 -18.30
CA GLN A 29 5.70 2.08 -17.59
C GLN A 29 4.64 2.24 -16.50
N GLY A 30 3.47 1.62 -16.71
CA GLY A 30 2.31 1.78 -15.82
C GLY A 30 2.70 1.55 -14.35
N THR A 31 2.07 2.28 -13.44
CA THR A 31 2.45 2.21 -12.02
C THR A 31 2.13 0.83 -11.46
N ILE A 32 3.13 0.21 -10.80
CA ILE A 32 3.06 -1.15 -10.28
C ILE A 32 2.64 -1.13 -8.82
N TYR A 33 1.57 -1.85 -8.50
CA TYR A 33 1.09 -2.04 -7.13
C TYR A 33 1.33 -3.47 -6.66
N HIS A 34 1.81 -3.62 -5.43
CA HIS A 34 2.09 -4.91 -4.82
C HIS A 34 0.80 -5.60 -4.37
N ILE A 35 0.62 -6.88 -4.70
CA ILE A 35 -0.52 -7.66 -4.22
C ILE A 35 -0.14 -8.44 -2.96
N LYS A 36 -0.90 -8.23 -1.89
CA LYS A 36 -0.70 -8.87 -0.59
C LYS A 36 -2.01 -9.40 -0.01
N ALA A 37 -1.95 -10.50 0.73
CA ALA A 37 -3.00 -10.89 1.66
C ALA A 37 -2.77 -10.24 3.02
N ILE A 38 -3.82 -9.72 3.67
CA ILE A 38 -3.74 -9.05 4.97
C ILE A 38 -4.14 -10.02 6.08
N HIS A 39 -3.18 -10.37 6.94
CA HIS A 39 -3.43 -11.22 8.09
C HIS A 39 -4.00 -10.38 9.26
N PRO A 40 -4.88 -10.94 10.13
CA PRO A 40 -5.54 -10.19 11.21
C PRO A 40 -4.60 -9.53 12.24
N ASP A 41 -3.37 -10.04 12.39
CA ASP A 41 -2.31 -9.43 13.22
C ASP A 41 -1.55 -8.28 12.53
N GLY A 42 -1.99 -7.89 11.33
CA GLY A 42 -1.42 -6.82 10.53
C GLY A 42 -0.17 -7.23 9.75
N ARG A 43 0.16 -8.51 9.65
CA ARG A 43 1.16 -9.01 8.68
C ARG A 43 0.60 -9.01 7.26
N MET A 44 1.48 -8.93 6.27
CA MET A 44 1.12 -8.99 4.85
C MET A 44 1.87 -10.11 4.15
N LEU A 45 1.12 -11.00 3.53
CA LEU A 45 1.65 -12.16 2.83
C LEU A 45 1.75 -11.83 1.34
N PRO A 46 2.93 -11.91 0.69
CA PRO A 46 3.04 -11.74 -0.75
C PRO A 46 2.13 -12.71 -1.51
N VAL A 47 1.36 -12.18 -2.46
CA VAL A 47 0.62 -13.00 -3.42
C VAL A 47 1.46 -13.18 -4.66
N LYS A 48 1.63 -14.43 -5.09
CA LYS A 48 2.51 -14.84 -6.17
C LYS A 48 1.83 -15.86 -7.08
N ALA A 49 2.34 -15.99 -8.30
CA ALA A 49 1.98 -17.06 -9.20
C ALA A 49 3.04 -18.16 -9.14
N LEU A 50 2.63 -19.43 -9.12
CA LEU A 50 3.50 -20.59 -9.05
C LEU A 50 3.19 -21.52 -10.22
N ASP A 51 4.23 -21.94 -10.95
CA ASP A 51 4.09 -23.02 -11.92
C ASP A 51 4.20 -24.40 -11.26
N LYS A 52 4.06 -25.44 -12.09
CA LYS A 52 4.07 -26.85 -11.67
C LYS A 52 5.41 -27.28 -11.05
N ASP A 53 6.50 -26.59 -11.40
CA ASP A 53 7.86 -26.88 -10.95
C ASP A 53 8.20 -26.06 -9.69
N GLY A 54 7.24 -25.28 -9.18
CA GLY A 54 7.37 -24.47 -7.98
C GLY A 54 8.07 -23.13 -8.21
N LYS A 55 8.35 -22.74 -9.45
CA LYS A 55 8.95 -21.43 -9.73
C LYS A 55 7.93 -20.32 -9.48
N ILE A 56 8.40 -19.29 -8.78
CA ILE A 56 7.58 -18.20 -8.26
C ILE A 56 7.70 -16.98 -9.17
N TYR A 57 6.56 -16.39 -9.52
CA TYR A 57 6.43 -15.18 -10.32
C TYR A 57 5.67 -14.10 -9.57
N ASP A 58 5.99 -12.85 -9.89
CA ASP A 58 5.33 -11.69 -9.29
C ASP A 58 3.88 -11.57 -9.75
N VAL A 59 2.99 -11.19 -8.84
CA VAL A 59 1.63 -10.78 -9.15
C VAL A 59 1.46 -9.34 -8.70
N LYS A 60 1.09 -8.47 -9.64
CA LYS A 60 0.96 -7.02 -9.44
C LYS A 60 -0.38 -6.53 -9.95
N ALA A 61 -0.87 -5.42 -9.41
CA ALA A 61 -1.85 -4.62 -10.12
C ALA A 61 -1.10 -3.57 -10.94
N ILE A 62 -1.52 -3.35 -12.19
CA ILE A 62 -0.82 -2.50 -13.14
C ILE A 62 -1.79 -1.39 -13.56
N MET A 63 -1.53 -0.18 -13.07
CA MET A 63 -2.32 0.99 -13.44
C MET A 63 -1.80 1.52 -14.77
N ASP A 64 -2.64 1.39 -15.80
CA ASP A 64 -2.40 1.96 -17.11
C ASP A 64 -3.18 3.26 -17.27
N GLN A 65 -2.57 4.26 -17.91
CA GLN A 65 -3.21 5.52 -18.31
C GLN A 65 -3.94 6.30 -17.18
N GLY A 66 -3.53 6.13 -15.93
CA GLY A 66 -4.08 6.88 -14.79
C GLY A 66 -5.49 6.47 -14.33
N ASN A 67 -6.05 5.36 -14.84
CA ASN A 67 -7.34 4.86 -14.33
C ASN A 67 -7.19 4.27 -12.92
N LYS A 68 -7.57 5.07 -11.92
CA LYS A 68 -7.53 4.69 -10.50
C LYS A 68 -8.75 3.88 -10.04
N HIS A 69 -9.77 3.68 -10.87
CA HIS A 69 -11.02 3.04 -10.42
C HIS A 69 -11.06 1.54 -10.64
N VAL A 70 -10.46 1.05 -11.74
CA VAL A 70 -10.45 -0.38 -12.07
C VAL A 70 -9.12 -0.75 -12.69
N ILE A 71 -8.28 -1.41 -11.90
CA ILE A 71 -6.88 -1.70 -12.26
C ILE A 71 -6.72 -3.20 -12.50
N ASP A 72 -6.01 -3.57 -13.56
CA ASP A 72 -5.77 -4.98 -13.89
C ASP A 72 -4.78 -5.65 -12.95
N VAL A 73 -5.09 -6.86 -12.52
CA VAL A 73 -4.17 -7.73 -11.79
C VAL A 73 -3.58 -8.76 -12.73
N LYS A 74 -2.24 -8.80 -12.79
CA LYS A 74 -1.48 -9.62 -13.72
C LYS A 74 -0.31 -10.31 -13.03
N ALA A 75 0.02 -11.51 -13.50
CA ALA A 75 1.28 -12.17 -13.19
C ALA A 75 2.35 -11.71 -14.19
N ILE A 76 3.57 -11.48 -13.74
CA ILE A 76 4.69 -11.04 -14.57
C ILE A 76 5.61 -12.23 -14.80
N ILE A 77 5.66 -12.72 -16.05
CA ILE A 77 6.41 -13.92 -16.44
C ILE A 77 7.27 -13.55 -17.63
N ASN A 78 8.60 -13.53 -17.46
CA ASN A 78 9.57 -13.14 -18.50
C ASN A 78 9.16 -11.81 -19.17
N ASP A 79 8.88 -10.79 -18.35
CA ASP A 79 8.39 -9.45 -18.73
C ASP A 79 7.03 -9.41 -19.45
N LYS A 80 6.36 -10.56 -19.63
CA LYS A 80 4.99 -10.62 -20.13
C LYS A 80 3.98 -10.49 -19.01
N HIS A 81 2.91 -9.77 -19.32
CA HIS A 81 1.79 -9.49 -18.42
C HIS A 81 0.66 -10.51 -18.60
N ILE A 82 0.68 -11.56 -17.80
CA ILE A 82 -0.24 -12.70 -17.89
C ILE A 82 -1.51 -12.43 -17.07
N PRO A 83 -2.73 -12.59 -17.63
CA PRO A 83 -3.96 -12.28 -16.93
C PRO A 83 -4.19 -13.21 -15.74
N VAL A 84 -4.59 -12.64 -14.60
CA VAL A 84 -5.10 -13.40 -13.44
C VAL A 84 -6.62 -13.36 -13.44
N LYS A 85 -7.26 -14.53 -13.40
CA LYS A 85 -8.71 -14.68 -13.55
C LYS A 85 -9.29 -15.68 -12.55
N MET A 86 -10.58 -15.54 -12.29
CA MET A 86 -11.38 -16.59 -11.66
C MET A 86 -11.85 -17.56 -12.74
N LEU A 87 -11.75 -18.86 -12.48
CA LEU A 87 -12.15 -19.91 -13.42
C LEU A 87 -13.57 -20.38 -13.15
N VAL A 88 -14.26 -20.90 -14.17
CA VAL A 88 -15.54 -21.58 -13.96
C VAL A 88 -15.33 -22.81 -13.08
N SER A 89 -16.07 -22.89 -11.97
CA SER A 89 -16.04 -24.04 -11.06
C SER A 89 -17.38 -24.20 -10.34
N LYS A 90 -17.71 -25.46 -10.01
CA LYS A 90 -18.84 -25.87 -9.17
C LYS A 90 -18.47 -25.93 -7.68
N ASP A 91 -17.20 -25.76 -7.33
CA ASP A 91 -16.72 -25.82 -5.96
C ASP A 91 -17.22 -24.63 -5.14
N LYS A 92 -17.24 -24.81 -3.81
CA LYS A 92 -17.55 -23.75 -2.84
C LYS A 92 -16.68 -22.50 -3.04
N TYR A 93 -15.39 -22.71 -3.36
CA TYR A 93 -14.42 -21.65 -3.58
C TYR A 93 -13.93 -21.66 -5.02
N ILE A 94 -14.03 -20.51 -5.69
CA ILE A 94 -13.68 -20.38 -7.09
C ILE A 94 -12.15 -20.35 -7.27
N PRO A 95 -11.57 -21.20 -8.12
CA PRO A 95 -10.14 -21.16 -8.41
C PRO A 95 -9.71 -19.84 -9.03
N VAL A 96 -8.60 -19.29 -8.54
CA VAL A 96 -7.96 -18.10 -9.12
C VAL A 96 -6.59 -18.50 -9.66
N LYS A 97 -6.36 -18.21 -10.95
CA LYS A 97 -5.20 -18.67 -11.70
C LYS A 97 -4.68 -17.58 -12.63
N ALA A 98 -3.36 -17.58 -12.86
CA ALA A 98 -2.83 -16.92 -14.05
C ALA A 98 -2.99 -17.85 -15.25
N ILE A 99 -3.39 -17.32 -16.40
CA ILE A 99 -3.68 -18.13 -17.60
C ILE A 99 -2.75 -17.69 -18.74
N LEU A 100 -1.91 -18.61 -19.20
CA LEU A 100 -1.01 -18.45 -20.34
C LEU A 100 -1.78 -18.50 -21.66
N GLU A 101 -1.16 -18.06 -22.76
CA GLU A 101 -1.79 -17.99 -24.09
C GLU A 101 -2.23 -19.37 -24.61
N ASP A 102 -1.50 -20.43 -24.29
CA ASP A 102 -1.84 -21.83 -24.62
C ASP A 102 -2.96 -22.41 -23.73
N GLY A 103 -3.46 -21.63 -22.76
CA GLY A 103 -4.44 -22.04 -21.77
C GLY A 103 -3.88 -22.79 -20.57
N SER A 104 -2.56 -22.99 -20.48
CA SER A 104 -1.89 -23.51 -19.28
C SER A 104 -2.08 -22.53 -18.11
N ILE A 105 -2.16 -23.07 -16.89
CA ILE A 105 -2.49 -22.28 -15.70
C ILE A 105 -1.42 -22.35 -14.62
N LEU A 106 -1.22 -21.23 -13.93
CA LEU A 106 -0.38 -21.15 -12.74
C LEU A 106 -1.24 -20.93 -11.49
N ALA A 107 -0.84 -21.53 -10.38
CA ALA A 107 -1.51 -21.33 -9.11
C ALA A 107 -1.25 -19.93 -8.56
N ILE A 108 -2.28 -19.25 -8.06
CA ILE A 108 -2.10 -18.03 -7.28
C ILE A 108 -2.12 -18.38 -5.79
N LYS A 109 -1.05 -18.03 -5.08
CA LYS A 109 -0.86 -18.35 -3.67
C LYS A 109 -0.44 -17.12 -2.89
N ALA A 110 -0.89 -17.01 -1.65
CA ALA A 110 -0.24 -16.13 -0.67
C ALA A 110 0.84 -16.95 0.05
N ILE A 111 2.02 -16.36 0.25
CA ILE A 111 3.17 -17.04 0.86
C ILE A 111 3.42 -16.46 2.25
N ASP A 112 3.46 -17.32 3.28
CA ASP A 112 3.79 -16.90 4.63
C ASP A 112 5.30 -16.76 4.88
N GLU A 113 5.66 -16.25 6.06
CA GLU A 113 7.06 -16.00 6.46
C GLU A 113 7.92 -17.29 6.54
N LYS A 114 7.29 -18.45 6.68
CA LYS A 114 7.96 -19.76 6.71
C LYS A 114 7.98 -20.43 5.33
N GLY A 115 7.50 -19.74 4.29
CA GLY A 115 7.36 -20.28 2.94
C GLY A 115 6.09 -21.12 2.72
N GLY A 116 5.20 -21.21 3.71
CA GLY A 116 3.92 -21.89 3.58
C GLY A 116 3.01 -21.22 2.54
N HIS A 117 2.19 -22.01 1.87
CA HIS A 117 1.34 -21.55 0.77
C HIS A 117 -0.14 -21.61 1.13
N LEU A 118 -0.79 -20.45 1.05
CA LEU A 118 -2.22 -20.30 1.25
C LEU A 118 -2.90 -20.20 -0.12
N ASP A 119 -4.03 -20.88 -0.26
CA ASP A 119 -4.80 -20.87 -1.48
C ASP A 119 -5.47 -19.51 -1.68
N VAL A 120 -5.30 -18.88 -2.85
CA VAL A 120 -6.07 -17.68 -3.20
C VAL A 120 -7.29 -18.10 -4.01
N LYS A 121 -8.48 -17.77 -3.51
CA LYS A 121 -9.76 -18.20 -4.08
C LYS A 121 -10.78 -17.07 -4.11
N GLY A 122 -11.67 -17.15 -5.08
CA GLY A 122 -12.88 -16.33 -5.12
C GLY A 122 -13.95 -16.89 -4.19
N ILE A 123 -14.58 -16.00 -3.43
CA ILE A 123 -15.73 -16.29 -2.59
C ILE A 123 -16.97 -15.72 -3.30
N ARG A 124 -17.91 -16.58 -3.67
CA ARG A 124 -19.17 -16.13 -4.29
C ARG A 124 -19.94 -15.28 -3.27
N GLY A 125 -20.29 -14.07 -3.66
CA GLY A 125 -21.21 -13.19 -2.94
C GLY A 125 -22.49 -12.96 -3.73
N ALA A 126 -23.36 -12.10 -3.23
CA ALA A 126 -24.48 -11.58 -4.01
C ALA A 126 -23.99 -10.50 -4.99
N GLY A 127 -24.40 -10.60 -6.26
CA GLY A 127 -24.11 -9.59 -7.29
C GLY A 127 -22.87 -9.85 -8.15
N LYS A 128 -22.38 -8.79 -8.80
CA LYS A 128 -21.31 -8.84 -9.82
C LYS A 128 -19.90 -8.67 -9.26
N VAL A 129 -19.75 -8.36 -7.97
CA VAL A 129 -18.45 -8.22 -7.29
C VAL A 129 -18.29 -9.37 -6.31
N MET A 130 -17.14 -10.03 -6.35
CA MET A 130 -16.82 -11.19 -5.53
C MET A 130 -15.59 -10.94 -4.69
N ASP A 131 -15.62 -11.45 -3.47
CA ASP A 131 -14.48 -11.39 -2.59
C ASP A 131 -13.35 -12.29 -3.10
N LEU A 132 -12.12 -11.80 -2.96
CA LEU A 132 -10.92 -12.60 -3.14
C LEU A 132 -10.26 -12.76 -1.77
N LYS A 133 -9.98 -14.00 -1.38
CA LYS A 133 -9.38 -14.32 -0.08
C LYS A 133 -8.19 -15.27 -0.25
N ALA A 134 -7.15 -15.07 0.53
CA ALA A 134 -6.19 -16.13 0.83
C ALA A 134 -6.76 -16.98 1.97
N ILE A 135 -6.65 -18.30 1.85
CA ILE A 135 -7.24 -19.26 2.78
C ILE A 135 -6.13 -20.18 3.29
N ASP A 136 -6.00 -20.25 4.62
CA ASP A 136 -5.05 -21.16 5.26
C ASP A 136 -5.61 -22.59 5.39
N ALA A 137 -4.77 -23.53 5.85
CA ALA A 137 -5.16 -24.93 6.03
C ALA A 137 -6.29 -25.13 7.06
N LYS A 138 -6.53 -24.15 7.95
CA LYS A 138 -7.60 -24.16 8.95
C LYS A 138 -8.88 -23.49 8.44
N GLY A 139 -8.87 -22.94 7.23
CA GLY A 139 -10.00 -22.26 6.62
C GLY A 139 -10.14 -20.78 7.00
N HIS A 140 -9.17 -20.19 7.71
CA HIS A 140 -9.18 -18.75 7.97
C HIS A 140 -8.97 -17.98 6.67
N GLN A 141 -9.67 -16.86 6.53
CA GLN A 141 -9.73 -16.09 5.29
C GLN A 141 -9.13 -14.70 5.47
N PHE A 142 -8.24 -14.33 4.57
CA PHE A 142 -7.49 -13.07 4.61
C PHE A 142 -7.80 -12.26 3.36
N GLY A 143 -8.14 -10.97 3.53
CA GLY A 143 -8.44 -10.08 2.40
C GLY A 143 -7.22 -9.87 1.50
N ILE A 144 -7.43 -9.77 0.19
CA ILE A 144 -6.37 -9.44 -0.76
C ILE A 144 -6.44 -7.95 -1.12
N LYS A 145 -5.29 -7.27 -1.07
CA LYS A 145 -5.17 -5.86 -1.39
C LYS A 145 -4.05 -5.62 -2.41
N ALA A 146 -4.22 -4.60 -3.24
CA ALA A 146 -3.15 -4.01 -4.02
C ALA A 146 -2.64 -2.76 -3.31
N ILE A 147 -1.32 -2.58 -3.25
CA ILE A 147 -0.64 -1.57 -2.44
C ILE A 147 0.21 -0.69 -3.35
N THR A 148 -0.03 0.61 -3.35
CA THR A 148 0.76 1.58 -4.11
C THR A 148 2.11 1.84 -3.43
N PRO A 149 3.11 2.38 -4.15
CA PRO A 149 4.38 2.81 -3.54
C PRO A 149 4.20 3.83 -2.40
N GLU A 150 3.16 4.65 -2.46
CA GLU A 150 2.79 5.65 -1.45
C GLU A 150 2.04 5.03 -0.26
N GLY A 151 1.79 3.72 -0.33
CA GLY A 151 1.08 2.94 0.67
C GLY A 151 -0.44 3.14 0.65
N GLN A 152 -1.02 3.59 -0.46
CA GLN A 152 -2.47 3.52 -0.67
C GLN A 152 -2.89 2.09 -0.99
N PHE A 153 -4.14 1.75 -0.70
CA PHE A 153 -4.63 0.39 -0.84
C PHE A 153 -5.91 0.33 -1.67
N TYR A 154 -5.98 -0.71 -2.48
CA TYR A 154 -7.13 -1.08 -3.29
C TYR A 154 -7.60 -2.48 -2.89
N ASP A 155 -8.91 -2.66 -2.89
CA ASP A 155 -9.53 -3.97 -2.77
C ASP A 155 -9.27 -4.79 -4.03
N VAL A 156 -8.74 -6.00 -3.90
CA VAL A 156 -8.65 -6.93 -5.03
C VAL A 156 -9.85 -7.84 -5.02
N LYS A 157 -10.68 -7.76 -6.06
CA LYS A 157 -11.95 -8.45 -6.16
C LYS A 157 -12.09 -9.16 -7.49
N GLY A 158 -12.97 -10.16 -7.52
CA GLY A 158 -13.53 -10.67 -8.76
C GLY A 158 -14.61 -9.72 -9.27
N LEU A 159 -14.58 -9.39 -10.55
CA LEU A 159 -15.60 -8.58 -11.21
C LEU A 159 -16.20 -9.38 -12.37
N LYS A 160 -17.51 -9.55 -12.29
CA LYS A 160 -18.34 -10.17 -13.30
C LYS A 160 -18.95 -9.08 -14.18
N MET A 161 -18.79 -9.20 -15.49
CA MET A 161 -19.31 -8.22 -16.45
C MET A 161 -20.63 -8.72 -17.05
N MET A 162 -20.77 -10.05 -17.19
CA MET A 162 -21.93 -10.68 -17.81
C MET A 162 -22.67 -11.60 -16.83
N ASP A 163 -23.98 -11.78 -17.02
CA ASP A 163 -24.78 -12.59 -16.09
C ASP A 163 -24.63 -14.10 -16.32
N LYS A 164 -24.10 -14.51 -17.48
CA LYS A 164 -23.77 -15.91 -17.78
C LYS A 164 -22.59 -16.42 -16.95
N ALA A 165 -22.54 -17.73 -16.68
CA ALA A 165 -21.45 -18.32 -15.91
C ALA A 165 -20.06 -18.04 -16.51
N ARG A 166 -19.90 -18.21 -17.83
CA ARG A 166 -18.63 -18.00 -18.55
C ARG A 166 -18.55 -16.61 -19.16
N GLU A 167 -17.54 -15.83 -18.78
CA GLU A 167 -17.19 -14.55 -19.41
C GLU A 167 -16.57 -14.77 -20.79
N MET A 168 -15.49 -15.57 -20.83
CA MET A 168 -14.67 -15.80 -22.02
C MET A 168 -13.90 -17.13 -21.95
N MET A 169 -13.22 -17.45 -23.06
CA MET A 169 -12.20 -18.50 -23.15
C MET A 169 -10.82 -17.87 -23.29
N ILE A 170 -9.82 -18.40 -22.60
CA ILE A 170 -8.41 -18.12 -22.86
C ILE A 170 -7.72 -19.45 -23.10
N GLY A 171 -7.30 -19.72 -24.35
CA GLY A 171 -6.95 -21.06 -24.79
C GLY A 171 -8.09 -22.04 -24.52
N LYS A 172 -7.82 -23.08 -23.75
CA LYS A 172 -8.81 -24.09 -23.30
C LYS A 172 -9.48 -23.79 -21.95
N THR A 173 -9.17 -22.66 -21.32
CA THR A 173 -9.60 -22.35 -19.95
C THR A 173 -10.81 -21.43 -19.93
N GLU A 174 -11.88 -21.86 -19.23
CA GLU A 174 -13.11 -21.09 -19.04
C GLU A 174 -12.96 -20.05 -17.91
N VAL A 175 -13.13 -18.78 -18.26
CA VAL A 175 -13.07 -17.66 -17.30
C VAL A 175 -14.46 -17.36 -16.75
N PHE A 176 -14.57 -17.31 -15.42
CA PHE A 176 -15.79 -16.97 -14.70
C PHE A 176 -15.90 -15.48 -14.37
N ALA A 177 -14.78 -14.84 -14.02
CA ALA A 177 -14.72 -13.42 -13.67
C ALA A 177 -13.30 -12.85 -13.84
N HIS A 178 -13.23 -11.53 -13.99
CA HIS A 178 -11.97 -10.78 -14.07
C HIS A 178 -11.47 -10.49 -12.65
N ILE A 179 -10.16 -10.51 -12.41
CA ILE A 179 -9.60 -9.99 -11.15
C ILE A 179 -9.17 -8.55 -11.38
N LYS A 180 -9.68 -7.64 -10.54
CA LYS A 180 -9.39 -6.21 -10.60
C LYS A 180 -9.07 -5.67 -9.21
N ALA A 181 -8.17 -4.70 -9.15
CA ALA A 181 -8.00 -3.84 -7.99
C ALA A 181 -8.92 -2.63 -8.15
N ILE A 182 -9.74 -2.35 -7.14
CA ILE A 182 -10.75 -1.28 -7.11
C ILE A 182 -10.65 -0.50 -5.79
N PRO A 183 -11.06 0.78 -5.75
CA PRO A 183 -11.08 1.58 -4.53
C PRO A 183 -11.76 0.84 -3.37
N GLN A 184 -11.23 1.03 -2.17
CA GLN A 184 -11.76 0.36 -0.99
C GLN A 184 -13.16 0.86 -0.66
N ASN A 185 -14.06 -0.06 -0.33
CA ASN A 185 -15.36 0.31 0.17
C ASN A 185 -15.35 0.29 1.71
N ILE A 186 -15.45 1.47 2.33
CA ILE A 186 -15.44 1.63 3.79
C ILE A 186 -16.85 1.39 4.32
N ILE A 187 -17.37 0.16 4.17
CA ILE A 187 -18.70 -0.18 4.67
C ILE A 187 -18.53 -1.13 5.86
N SER A 188 -18.83 -0.59 7.04
CA SER A 188 -18.91 -1.25 8.34
C SER A 188 -17.74 -2.19 8.69
N ASN A 189 -16.74 -1.67 9.40
CA ASN A 189 -15.80 -2.52 10.12
C ASN A 189 -16.12 -2.54 11.62
N LYS A 190 -16.26 -3.73 12.19
CA LYS A 190 -16.46 -3.94 13.63
C LYS A 190 -15.14 -3.93 14.41
N ASP A 191 -14.00 -3.94 13.73
CA ASP A 191 -12.69 -3.93 14.37
C ASP A 191 -12.45 -2.60 15.10
N SER A 192 -12.31 -2.67 16.43
CA SER A 192 -12.06 -1.51 17.28
C SER A 192 -10.59 -1.17 17.46
N ILE A 193 -9.66 -2.07 17.11
CA ILE A 193 -8.21 -1.90 17.32
C ILE A 193 -7.47 -2.25 16.04
N TRP A 194 -6.84 -1.24 15.44
CA TRP A 194 -6.12 -1.36 14.18
C TRP A 194 -4.61 -1.25 14.42
N HIS A 195 -3.83 -1.93 13.60
CA HIS A 195 -2.38 -1.92 13.68
C HIS A 195 -1.81 -0.65 13.06
N ILE A 196 -0.80 -0.03 13.68
CA ILE A 196 -0.03 1.02 13.02
C ILE A 196 1.18 0.40 12.34
N LYS A 197 1.32 0.67 11.04
CA LYS A 197 2.37 0.11 10.18
C LYS A 197 3.03 1.23 9.38
N CYS A 198 4.31 1.07 9.11
CA CYS A 198 5.04 1.86 8.13
C CYS A 198 5.08 1.09 6.81
N ILE A 199 4.79 1.73 5.68
CA ILE A 199 4.78 1.12 4.35
C ILE A 199 5.97 1.63 3.55
N HIS A 200 6.91 0.75 3.23
CA HIS A 200 8.01 1.05 2.31
C HIS A 200 7.51 0.93 0.86
N PRO A 201 8.00 1.76 -0.09
CA PRO A 201 7.58 1.72 -1.50
C PRO A 201 7.68 0.37 -2.21
N SER A 202 8.55 -0.53 -1.74
CA SER A 202 8.61 -1.93 -2.24
C SER A 202 7.45 -2.82 -1.76
N GLY A 203 6.47 -2.27 -1.06
CA GLY A 203 5.34 -3.00 -0.47
C GLY A 203 5.72 -3.83 0.76
N VAL A 204 6.88 -3.57 1.37
CA VAL A 204 7.26 -4.11 2.68
C VAL A 204 6.63 -3.27 3.77
N MET A 205 6.10 -3.94 4.79
CA MET A 205 5.60 -3.26 5.99
C MET A 205 6.51 -3.46 7.17
N MET A 206 6.61 -2.41 7.97
CA MET A 206 7.35 -2.39 9.22
C MET A 206 6.41 -2.08 10.37
N ASP A 207 6.68 -2.71 11.51
CA ASP A 207 5.94 -2.49 12.73
C ASP A 207 6.25 -1.11 13.28
N VAL A 208 5.23 -0.34 13.68
CA VAL A 208 5.43 0.89 14.43
C VAL A 208 5.20 0.62 15.91
N LYS A 209 6.22 0.89 16.72
CA LYS A 209 6.27 0.55 18.15
C LYS A 209 6.65 1.77 18.96
N ALA A 210 6.17 1.79 20.20
CA ALA A 210 6.72 2.64 21.23
C ALA A 210 7.88 1.90 21.91
N ILE A 211 8.91 2.61 22.36
CA ILE A 211 10.02 2.04 23.13
C ILE A 211 9.88 2.51 24.56
N ASP A 212 9.70 1.59 25.50
CA ASP A 212 9.67 1.93 26.91
C ASP A 212 11.07 2.16 27.50
N LYS A 213 11.13 2.59 28.76
CA LYS A 213 12.38 2.88 29.47
C LYS A 213 13.35 1.70 29.56
N ASP A 214 12.83 0.47 29.46
CA ASP A 214 13.62 -0.77 29.52
C ASP A 214 14.05 -1.22 28.10
N GLY A 215 13.77 -0.40 27.07
CA GLY A 215 14.07 -0.68 25.67
C GLY A 215 13.09 -1.64 25.00
N LYS A 216 12.02 -2.05 25.68
CA LYS A 216 11.05 -3.02 25.15
C LYS A 216 10.09 -2.35 24.18
N LEU A 217 9.80 -3.10 23.10
CA LEU A 217 8.88 -2.66 22.05
C LEU A 217 7.43 -2.87 22.49
N GLN A 218 6.68 -1.78 22.53
CA GLN A 218 5.29 -1.73 22.96
C GLN A 218 4.38 -1.44 21.76
N PRO A 219 3.16 -2.01 21.73
CA PRO A 219 2.28 -1.86 20.58
C PRO A 219 1.71 -0.45 20.48
N VAL A 220 1.72 0.09 19.26
CA VAL A 220 0.99 1.31 18.88
C VAL A 220 -0.20 0.90 18.02
N LYS A 221 -1.39 1.40 18.36
CA LYS A 221 -2.64 1.04 17.70
C LYS A 221 -3.50 2.27 17.43
N ALA A 222 -4.31 2.21 16.39
CA ALA A 222 -5.46 3.10 16.24
C ALA A 222 -6.67 2.46 16.91
N LEU A 223 -7.41 3.23 17.69
CA LEU A 223 -8.57 2.79 18.46
C LEU A 223 -9.83 3.46 17.89
N ALA A 224 -10.78 2.68 17.41
CA ALA A 224 -12.08 3.18 16.96
C ALA A 224 -13.00 3.33 18.18
N GLY A 225 -13.42 4.56 18.46
CA GLY A 225 -14.44 4.81 19.48
C GLY A 225 -15.83 4.59 18.91
N HIS A 226 -16.65 3.74 19.54
CA HIS A 226 -18.08 3.55 19.22
C HIS A 226 -18.40 3.51 17.71
N GLU A 227 -17.71 2.65 16.95
CA GLU A 227 -17.92 2.46 15.49
C GLU A 227 -17.63 3.69 14.61
N ARG A 228 -17.03 4.75 15.17
CA ARG A 228 -16.56 5.93 14.43
C ARG A 228 -15.23 5.65 13.75
N LEU A 229 -15.29 5.05 12.57
CA LEU A 229 -14.10 4.77 11.75
C LEU A 229 -13.53 6.02 11.08
N TYR A 230 -14.32 7.08 10.91
CA TYR A 230 -13.91 8.28 10.20
C TYR A 230 -12.79 9.08 10.90
N MET A 231 -12.56 8.87 12.20
CA MET A 231 -11.42 9.44 12.92
C MET A 231 -11.09 8.63 14.17
N MET A 232 -9.94 7.95 14.16
CA MET A 232 -9.50 7.07 15.24
C MET A 232 -8.31 7.68 15.99
N ASP A 233 -8.26 7.46 17.31
CA ASP A 233 -7.11 7.87 18.13
C ASP A 233 -5.95 6.91 17.96
N VAL A 234 -4.74 7.43 17.78
CA VAL A 234 -3.52 6.61 17.84
C VAL A 234 -2.93 6.66 19.25
N LYS A 235 -2.74 5.48 19.84
CA LYS A 235 -2.24 5.31 21.22
C LYS A 235 -1.18 4.21 21.30
N ALA A 236 -0.27 4.33 22.26
CA ALA A 236 0.70 3.30 22.62
C ALA A 236 0.27 2.60 23.91
N LYS A 237 0.36 1.26 23.97
CA LYS A 237 0.05 0.51 25.20
C LYS A 237 1.33 0.25 26.00
N ILE A 238 1.60 1.08 27.00
CA ILE A 238 2.82 1.00 27.83
C ILE A 238 2.39 0.76 29.28
N GLY A 239 3.01 -0.23 29.95
CA GLY A 239 2.65 -0.60 31.32
C GLY A 239 1.16 -0.96 31.49
N GLY A 240 0.54 -1.53 30.46
CA GLY A 240 -0.89 -1.87 30.44
C GLY A 240 -1.84 -0.70 30.15
N LYS A 241 -1.35 0.55 30.12
CA LYS A 241 -2.15 1.76 29.90
C LYS A 241 -2.03 2.25 28.46
N TRP A 242 -3.11 2.82 27.92
CA TRP A 242 -3.12 3.47 26.61
C TRP A 242 -2.71 4.94 26.73
N LEU A 243 -1.49 5.24 26.30
CA LEU A 243 -0.93 6.58 26.29
C LEU A 243 -1.17 7.27 24.94
N PRO A 244 -1.51 8.58 24.93
CA PRO A 244 -1.68 9.32 23.70
C PRO A 244 -0.38 9.40 22.91
N VAL A 245 -0.48 9.25 21.58
CA VAL A 245 0.62 9.59 20.66
C VAL A 245 0.34 10.96 20.03
N LYS A 246 1.35 11.83 20.05
CA LYS A 246 1.25 13.24 19.67
C LYS A 246 2.42 13.68 18.82
N VAL A 247 2.23 14.74 18.05
CA VAL A 247 3.36 15.53 17.55
C VAL A 247 3.72 16.54 18.63
N LEU A 248 4.99 16.57 19.04
CA LEU A 248 5.45 17.54 20.03
C LEU A 248 5.96 18.79 19.33
N SER A 249 5.91 19.92 20.03
CA SER A 249 6.57 21.14 19.57
C SER A 249 8.09 20.94 19.53
N SER A 250 8.73 21.34 18.43
CA SER A 250 10.18 21.27 18.26
C SER A 250 10.67 22.43 17.39
N ASN A 251 11.96 22.74 17.49
CA ASN A 251 12.68 23.64 16.58
C ASN A 251 13.46 22.86 15.51
N ASP A 252 13.42 21.53 15.55
CA ASP A 252 14.03 20.68 14.52
C ASP A 252 13.33 20.85 13.17
N GLN A 253 14.01 20.46 12.10
CA GLN A 253 13.43 20.42 10.75
C GLN A 253 12.10 19.65 10.70
N TYR A 254 12.01 18.53 11.43
CA TYR A 254 10.81 17.70 11.51
C TYR A 254 10.41 17.42 12.96
N SER A 255 9.17 17.74 13.29
CA SER A 255 8.66 17.61 14.65
C SER A 255 8.53 16.13 15.07
N PRO A 256 8.91 15.77 16.30
CA PRO A 256 8.91 14.39 16.76
C PRO A 256 7.49 13.89 17.03
N VAL A 257 7.24 12.62 16.67
CA VAL A 257 6.05 11.89 17.08
C VAL A 257 6.40 10.98 18.25
N LYS A 258 5.73 11.17 19.39
CA LYS A 258 6.05 10.48 20.67
C LYS A 258 4.78 10.05 21.39
N ALA A 259 4.88 9.01 22.23
CA ALA A 259 3.86 8.76 23.24
C ALA A 259 4.18 9.53 24.52
N ILE A 260 3.15 9.98 25.25
CA ILE A 260 3.32 10.80 26.46
C ILE A 260 2.62 10.13 27.64
N GLY A 261 3.37 9.86 28.71
CA GLY A 261 2.86 9.45 30.02
C GLY A 261 2.08 10.56 30.72
N MET A 262 1.18 10.21 31.65
CA MET A 262 0.47 11.22 32.44
C MET A 262 1.40 12.04 33.34
N ASP A 263 2.56 11.48 33.67
CA ASP A 263 3.69 12.08 34.37
C ASP A 263 4.64 12.85 33.43
N GLY A 264 4.27 13.06 32.16
CA GLY A 264 5.11 13.75 31.18
C GLY A 264 6.26 12.92 30.62
N THR A 265 6.42 11.65 31.02
CA THR A 265 7.44 10.77 30.45
C THR A 265 7.22 10.62 28.95
N ILE A 266 8.26 10.86 28.15
CA ILE A 266 8.21 10.79 26.68
C ILE A 266 8.77 9.44 26.23
N TYR A 267 8.02 8.76 25.37
CA TYR A 267 8.43 7.48 24.78
C TYR A 267 8.59 7.62 23.27
N ASP A 268 9.67 7.05 22.76
CA ASP A 268 9.99 7.04 21.34
C ASP A 268 8.99 6.21 20.55
N ILE A 269 8.49 6.76 19.43
CA ILE A 269 7.78 6.00 18.41
C ILE A 269 8.74 5.76 17.24
N LYS A 270 8.93 4.50 16.88
CA LYS A 270 9.85 4.09 15.81
C LYS A 270 9.18 3.07 14.88
N ALA A 271 9.54 3.11 13.61
CA ALA A 271 9.28 2.00 12.70
C ALA A 271 10.45 1.00 12.77
N ILE A 272 10.15 -0.30 12.85
CA ILE A 272 11.13 -1.35 13.11
C ILE A 272 11.34 -2.17 11.84
N THR A 273 12.57 -2.17 11.31
CA THR A 273 12.92 -2.96 10.12
C THR A 273 12.99 -4.45 10.46
N ALA A 274 13.00 -5.31 9.44
CA ALA A 274 13.18 -6.75 9.63
C ALA A 274 14.53 -7.10 10.30
N LYS A 275 15.55 -6.24 10.15
CA LYS A 275 16.87 -6.39 10.80
C LYS A 275 16.89 -5.85 12.24
N GLY A 276 15.82 -5.17 12.66
CA GLY A 276 15.71 -4.56 13.99
C GLY A 276 16.12 -3.09 14.06
N ASP A 277 16.44 -2.46 12.92
CA ASP A 277 16.77 -1.02 12.89
C ASP A 277 15.55 -0.19 13.25
N LYS A 278 15.79 0.94 13.92
CA LYS A 278 14.75 1.81 14.48
C LYS A 278 14.71 3.13 13.71
N LEU A 279 13.76 3.23 12.81
CA LEU A 279 13.56 4.42 11.98
C LEU A 279 12.75 5.47 12.74
N ASP A 280 13.14 6.73 12.60
CA ASP A 280 12.45 7.86 13.22
C ASP A 280 11.07 8.06 12.61
N VAL A 281 10.06 8.28 13.46
CA VAL A 281 8.71 8.69 13.03
C VAL A 281 8.51 10.17 13.37
N LYS A 282 8.24 10.98 12.33
CA LYS A 282 8.19 12.43 12.43
C LYS A 282 7.00 13.00 11.66
N ALA A 283 6.61 14.22 12.02
CA ALA A 283 5.75 15.07 11.20
C ALA A 283 6.64 15.89 10.26
N VAL A 284 6.47 15.72 8.95
CA VAL A 284 7.45 16.20 7.96
C VAL A 284 6.95 17.29 7.01
N MET A 285 5.64 17.40 6.81
CA MET A 285 5.04 18.38 5.90
C MET A 285 3.67 18.76 6.42
N GLN A 286 3.28 20.03 6.25
CA GLN A 286 2.01 20.57 6.71
C GLN A 286 1.19 21.08 5.51
N HIS A 287 -0.07 20.66 5.43
CA HIS A 287 -1.06 21.17 4.49
C HIS A 287 -2.25 21.71 5.28
N GLY A 288 -2.29 23.04 5.46
CA GLY A 288 -3.25 23.67 6.37
C GLY A 288 -3.11 23.12 7.78
N ASN A 289 -4.15 22.45 8.27
CA ASN A 289 -4.20 21.88 9.63
C ASN A 289 -3.74 20.43 9.73
N ILE A 290 -3.26 19.83 8.63
CA ILE A 290 -2.89 18.41 8.57
C ILE A 290 -1.39 18.26 8.38
N PHE A 291 -0.77 17.41 9.18
CA PHE A 291 0.63 17.00 9.05
C PHE A 291 0.76 15.60 8.48
N ASP A 292 1.67 15.45 7.53
CA ASP A 292 2.12 14.16 7.04
C ASP A 292 3.03 13.49 8.07
N ILE A 293 2.63 12.29 8.50
CA ILE A 293 3.43 11.47 9.41
C ILE A 293 4.15 10.40 8.61
N LYS A 294 5.48 10.40 8.72
CA LYS A 294 6.35 9.49 7.96
C LYS A 294 7.37 8.85 8.88
N ALA A 295 7.78 7.63 8.53
CA ALA A 295 9.08 7.13 8.95
C ALA A 295 10.16 7.65 8.02
N ILE A 296 11.37 7.84 8.54
CA ILE A 296 12.53 8.33 7.79
C ILE A 296 13.65 7.29 7.91
N ASP A 297 14.18 6.81 6.79
CA ASP A 297 15.37 5.95 6.78
C ASP A 297 16.67 6.73 6.89
N ALA A 298 17.80 6.02 6.90
CA ALA A 298 19.14 6.62 7.07
C ALA A 298 19.51 7.54 5.90
N GLU A 299 18.94 7.31 4.72
CA GLU A 299 19.13 8.12 3.51
C GLU A 299 18.15 9.31 3.44
N GLY A 300 17.28 9.48 4.44
CA GLY A 300 16.33 10.60 4.51
C GLY A 300 15.04 10.38 3.71
N LYS A 301 14.81 9.18 3.18
CA LYS A 301 13.62 8.87 2.38
C LYS A 301 12.41 8.63 3.28
N PHE A 302 11.28 9.19 2.86
CA PHE A 302 10.03 9.10 3.58
C PHE A 302 9.21 7.85 3.24
N MET A 303 8.62 7.27 4.28
CA MET A 303 7.70 6.14 4.18
C MET A 303 6.40 6.45 4.93
N GLY A 304 5.28 6.09 4.32
CA GLY A 304 3.95 6.39 4.87
C GLY A 304 3.64 5.59 6.13
N ILE A 305 3.06 6.25 7.15
CA ILE A 305 2.46 5.56 8.30
C ILE A 305 0.97 5.38 8.07
N LYS A 306 0.49 4.15 8.20
CA LYS A 306 -0.91 3.76 7.99
C LYS A 306 -1.46 3.00 9.19
N ALA A 307 -2.76 3.15 9.44
CA ALA A 307 -3.50 2.26 10.30
C ALA A 307 -4.14 1.16 9.45
N VAL A 308 -3.97 -0.10 9.83
CA VAL A 308 -4.42 -1.29 9.09
C VAL A 308 -5.33 -2.12 9.99
N SER A 309 -6.58 -2.29 9.57
CA SER A 309 -7.53 -3.13 10.29
C SER A 309 -7.24 -4.62 10.13
N PRO A 310 -7.67 -5.48 11.07
CA PRO A 310 -7.69 -6.93 10.89
C PRO A 310 -8.38 -7.37 9.58
N GLY A 311 -9.48 -6.72 9.19
CA GLY A 311 -10.15 -6.92 7.90
C GLY A 311 -9.43 -6.35 6.67
N GLY A 312 -8.32 -5.64 6.85
CA GLY A 312 -7.52 -5.03 5.79
C GLY A 312 -7.99 -3.66 5.30
N LEU A 313 -8.90 -2.99 6.01
CA LEU A 313 -9.19 -1.57 5.77
C LEU A 313 -8.03 -0.72 6.23
N ILE A 314 -7.81 0.40 5.54
CA ILE A 314 -6.64 1.24 5.79
C ILE A 314 -6.99 2.71 5.85
N HIS A 315 -6.40 3.35 6.85
CA HIS A 315 -6.45 4.77 7.10
C HIS A 315 -5.05 5.38 7.07
N ASP A 316 -4.98 6.62 6.64
CA ASP A 316 -3.79 7.43 6.79
C ASP A 316 -3.60 7.82 8.25
N VAL A 317 -2.37 7.76 8.74
CA VAL A 317 -2.02 8.35 10.03
C VAL A 317 -1.48 9.74 9.79
N LYS A 318 -2.19 10.75 10.32
CA LYS A 318 -1.87 12.17 10.15
C LYS A 318 -1.78 12.86 11.50
N GLY A 319 -1.00 13.94 11.56
CA GLY A 319 -1.09 14.92 12.63
C GLY A 319 -2.21 15.91 12.33
N MET A 320 -3.04 16.21 13.31
CA MET A 320 -4.18 17.11 13.17
C MET A 320 -4.02 18.26 14.16
N LYS A 321 -3.93 19.47 13.61
CA LYS A 321 -4.03 20.72 14.34
C LYS A 321 -5.51 21.13 14.38
N MET A 322 -6.03 21.44 15.54
CA MET A 322 -7.42 21.89 15.72
C MET A 322 -7.49 23.35 16.12
N LEU A 323 -6.43 23.89 16.75
CA LEU A 323 -6.36 25.27 17.19
C LEU A 323 -5.47 26.09 16.26
N GLU A 324 -5.73 27.40 16.19
CA GLU A 324 -4.86 28.35 15.47
C GLU A 324 -3.57 28.64 16.26
N SER A 325 -3.59 28.44 17.58
CA SER A 325 -2.42 28.64 18.45
C SER A 325 -1.27 27.72 18.07
N LYS A 326 -0.02 28.13 18.32
CA LYS A 326 1.18 27.31 18.02
C LYS A 326 1.10 25.91 18.67
N THR A 327 0.54 25.82 19.88
CA THR A 327 0.35 24.59 20.64
C THR A 327 -1.14 24.21 20.74
N GLU A 328 -1.44 22.91 20.74
CA GLU A 328 -2.78 22.35 21.00
C GLU A 328 -3.06 22.22 22.51
N GLY A 329 -2.02 22.32 23.33
CA GLY A 329 -2.08 22.17 24.78
C GLY A 329 -0.79 21.59 25.34
N LYS A 330 -0.83 21.23 26.63
CA LYS A 330 0.27 20.58 27.34
C LYS A 330 -0.21 19.32 28.05
N ILE A 331 0.64 18.29 28.11
CA ILE A 331 0.49 17.15 29.04
C ILE A 331 1.71 17.15 29.95
N ASN A 332 1.52 17.43 31.23
CA ASN A 332 2.57 17.57 32.23
C ASN A 332 3.83 18.30 31.71
N ASN A 333 3.65 19.57 31.31
CA ASN A 333 4.66 20.46 30.73
C ASN A 333 5.22 20.08 29.35
N VAL A 334 4.78 18.98 28.73
CA VAL A 334 5.13 18.64 27.36
C VAL A 334 4.20 19.37 26.38
N ASP A 335 4.76 20.28 25.57
CA ASP A 335 4.02 21.05 24.57
C ASP A 335 3.63 20.20 23.36
N ILE A 336 2.33 20.17 23.08
CA ILE A 336 1.74 19.41 21.98
C ILE A 336 1.51 20.34 20.80
N MET A 337 2.00 19.95 19.63
CA MET A 337 1.82 20.70 18.38
C MET A 337 0.61 20.22 17.59
N ALA A 338 0.34 18.91 17.61
CA ALA A 338 -0.77 18.28 16.89
C ALA A 338 -1.19 16.93 17.50
N HIS A 339 -2.45 16.54 17.28
CA HIS A 339 -3.01 15.24 17.65
C HIS A 339 -2.72 14.20 16.56
N ILE A 340 -2.26 12.99 16.90
CA ILE A 340 -2.17 11.92 15.89
C ILE A 340 -3.51 11.21 15.75
N LYS A 341 -4.03 11.17 14.51
CA LYS A 341 -5.29 10.52 14.15
C LYS A 341 -5.09 9.57 12.98
N ALA A 342 -5.86 8.49 12.95
CA ALA A 342 -6.03 7.69 11.76
C ALA A 342 -7.34 8.06 11.06
N LEU A 343 -7.26 8.42 9.78
CA LEU A 343 -8.35 8.96 8.97
C LEU A 343 -8.54 8.16 7.67
N PRO A 344 -9.77 8.02 7.16
CA PRO A 344 -10.03 7.48 5.83
C PRO A 344 -9.11 8.08 4.77
N VAL A 345 -8.62 7.21 3.88
CA VAL A 345 -7.84 7.66 2.72
C VAL A 345 -8.81 8.36 1.75
N VAL A 346 -8.50 9.60 1.41
CA VAL A 346 -9.14 10.28 0.28
C VAL A 346 -8.31 9.96 -0.96
N LEU A 347 -8.92 9.33 -1.95
CA LEU A 347 -8.30 9.09 -3.25
C LEU A 347 -8.64 10.28 -4.14
N ASP A 348 -7.64 11.11 -4.42
CA ASP A 348 -7.74 12.22 -5.37
C ASP A 348 -7.70 11.75 -6.83
#